data_AF-A0AAE6WI43-F1
#
_entry.id   AF-A0AAE6WI43-F1
#
_cell.length_a   1.000
_cell.length_b   1.000
_cell.length_c   1.000
_cell.angle_alpha   90.00
_cell.angle_beta   90.00
_cell.angle_gamma   90.00
#
_symmetry.space_group_name_H-M   'P 1'
#
loop_
_entity.id
_entity.type
_entity.pdbx_description
1 polymer ?
#
loop_
_entity_poly.entity_id
_entity_poly.type
_entity_poly.pdbx_seq_one_letter_code
_entity_poly.pdbx_strand_id
1 'polypeptide(L)'
;MNYTVQRGDRLYAIAQRFGVPIDVLIRVNRLFPPYELYVGQTLFIPNQGPPLPNVDEERRIERLEREVRRLNERYRDLNRRVRALEQHRRT
;
A
#
# COMPACT_ATOMS: atom_id res chain seq x y z
N MET A 1 -5.74 22.16 3.49
CA MET A 1 -7.14 22.43 3.06
C MET A 1 -8.09 22.06 4.20
N ASN A 2 -9.31 22.61 4.27
CA ASN A 2 -10.31 22.19 5.26
C ASN A 2 -11.37 21.29 4.60
N TYR A 3 -11.79 20.26 5.32
CA TYR A 3 -12.83 19.33 4.91
C TYR A 3 -13.93 19.28 5.97
N THR A 4 -15.18 19.47 5.56
CA THR A 4 -16.34 19.33 6.45
C THR A 4 -16.85 17.91 6.40
N VAL A 5 -16.87 17.24 7.55
CA VAL A 5 -17.36 15.86 7.71
C VAL A 5 -18.82 15.77 7.31
N GLN A 6 -19.14 14.77 6.48
CA GLN A 6 -20.47 14.47 5.99
C GLN A 6 -21.02 13.20 6.66
N ARG A 7 -22.34 13.03 6.58
CA ARG A 7 -23.00 11.84 7.11
C ARG A 7 -22.46 10.58 6.42
N GLY A 8 -21.98 9.64 7.21
CA GLY A 8 -21.41 8.36 6.73
C GLY A 8 -19.90 8.38 6.52
N ASP A 9 -19.26 9.54 6.70
CA ASP A 9 -17.80 9.61 6.64
C ASP A 9 -17.15 8.80 7.77
N ARG A 10 -16.01 8.20 7.44
CA ARG A 10 -15.12 7.52 8.39
C ARG A 10 -13.75 8.14 8.27
N LEU A 11 -13.06 8.27 9.41
CA LEU A 11 -11.73 8.87 9.47
C LEU A 11 -10.73 8.20 8.50
N TYR A 12 -10.78 6.87 8.41
CA TYR A 12 -9.96 6.10 7.45
C TYR A 12 -10.28 6.44 5.98
N ALA A 13 -11.56 6.57 5.62
CA ALA A 13 -11.96 6.88 4.25
C ALA A 13 -11.57 8.31 3.85
N ILE A 14 -11.66 9.27 4.78
CA ILE A 14 -11.17 10.64 4.58
C ILE A 14 -9.66 10.64 4.36
N ALA A 15 -8.91 10.00 5.27
CA ALA A 15 -7.47 9.85 5.18
C ALA A 15 -7.03 9.28 3.81
N GLN A 16 -7.65 8.18 3.39
CA GLN A 16 -7.38 7.54 2.09
C GLN A 16 -7.73 8.46 0.90
N ARG A 17 -8.90 9.11 0.94
CA ARG A 17 -9.36 10.03 -0.13
C ARG A 17 -8.38 11.16 -0.38
N PHE A 18 -7.76 11.68 0.67
CA PHE A 18 -6.80 12.78 0.58
C PHE A 18 -5.34 12.33 0.57
N GLY A 19 -5.07 11.01 0.60
CA GLY A 19 -3.71 10.48 0.62
C GLY A 19 -2.92 10.85 1.89
N VAL A 20 -3.61 11.16 2.99
CA VAL A 20 -2.98 11.55 4.26
C VAL A 20 -2.97 10.35 5.20
N PRO A 21 -1.84 10.01 5.85
CA PRO A 21 -1.82 8.98 6.88
C PRO A 21 -2.81 9.27 8.01
N ILE A 22 -3.54 8.24 8.46
CA ILE A 22 -4.60 8.42 9.47
C ILE A 22 -4.08 8.95 10.80
N ASP A 23 -2.86 8.56 11.19
CA ASP A 23 -2.18 9.03 12.41
C ASP A 23 -1.83 10.51 12.34
N VAL A 24 -1.41 10.99 11.15
CA VAL A 24 -1.18 12.40 10.88
C VAL A 24 -2.50 13.17 10.96
N LEU A 25 -3.56 12.65 10.35
CA LEU A 25 -4.88 13.27 10.38
C LEU A 25 -5.42 13.39 11.81
N ILE A 26 -5.26 12.34 12.63
CA ILE A 26 -5.59 12.34 14.07
C ILE A 26 -4.80 13.40 14.82
N ARG A 27 -3.47 13.42 14.66
CA ARG A 27 -2.57 14.29 15.42
C ARG A 27 -2.82 15.76 15.11
N VAL A 28 -2.96 16.09 13.84
CA VAL A 28 -3.15 17.49 13.40
C VAL A 28 -4.52 18.03 13.80
N ASN A 29 -5.55 17.18 13.84
CA ASN A 29 -6.90 17.56 14.28
C ASN A 29 -7.16 17.31 15.76
N ARG A 30 -6.15 16.88 16.53
CA ARG A 30 -6.24 16.56 17.96
C ARG A 30 -7.42 15.65 18.29
N LEU A 31 -7.63 14.61 17.47
CA LEU A 31 -8.67 13.62 17.71
C LEU A 31 -8.21 12.66 18.81
N PHE A 32 -9.11 12.33 19.73
CA PHE A 32 -8.85 11.39 20.82
C PHE A 32 -9.72 10.14 20.67
N PRO A 33 -9.30 8.96 21.19
CA PRO A 33 -10.16 7.79 21.25
C PRO A 33 -11.53 8.15 21.87
N PRO A 34 -12.66 7.70 21.28
CA PRO A 34 -12.80 6.67 20.25
C PRO A 34 -12.61 7.13 18.78
N TYR A 35 -12.08 8.33 18.53
CA TYR A 35 -11.85 8.93 17.20
C TYR A 35 -13.13 9.13 16.38
N GLU A 36 -14.22 9.45 17.08
CA GLU A 36 -15.51 9.76 16.46
C GLU A 36 -15.45 11.05 15.64
N LEU A 37 -16.18 11.02 14.52
CA LEU A 37 -16.37 12.17 13.66
C LEU A 37 -17.82 12.62 13.73
N TYR A 38 -18.03 13.93 13.88
CA TYR A 38 -19.34 14.54 13.91
C TYR A 38 -19.68 15.18 12.57
N VAL A 39 -20.90 15.00 12.09
CA VAL A 39 -21.35 15.68 10.86
C VAL A 39 -21.25 17.19 11.05
N GLY A 40 -20.65 17.89 10.09
CA GLY A 40 -20.37 19.31 10.18
C GLY A 40 -19.04 19.66 10.86
N GLN A 41 -18.33 18.69 11.43
CA GLN A 41 -16.99 18.90 11.99
C GLN A 41 -16.01 19.28 10.87
N THR A 42 -15.25 20.35 11.09
CA THR A 42 -14.19 20.75 10.17
C THR A 42 -12.89 20.06 10.54
N LEU A 43 -12.33 19.30 9.60
CA LEU A 43 -11.01 18.72 9.69
C LEU A 43 -10.03 19.50 8.82
N PHE A 44 -8.87 19.82 9.39
CA PHE A 44 -7.72 20.27 8.63
C PHE A 44 -7.05 19.07 7.97
N ILE A 45 -7.01 19.12 6.64
CA ILE A 45 -6.30 18.16 5.80
C ILE A 45 -4.94 18.76 5.45
N PRO A 46 -3.84 18.24 6.00
CA PRO A 46 -2.51 18.73 5.68
C PRO A 46 -2.16 18.40 4.22
N ASN A 47 -1.60 19.37 3.51
CA ASN A 47 -0.96 19.14 2.21
C ASN A 47 0.43 18.55 2.47
N GLN A 48 0.49 17.35 3.06
CA GLN A 48 1.74 16.60 3.06
C GLN A 48 1.77 15.81 1.75
N GLY A 49 2.96 15.79 1.13
CA GLY A 49 3.21 15.15 -0.16
C GLY A 49 2.85 13.66 -0.20
N PRO A 50 3.22 12.93 -1.27
CA PRO A 50 2.79 11.55 -1.47
C PRO A 50 2.94 10.75 -0.17
N PRO A 51 1.93 9.95 0.20
CA PRO A 51 1.92 9.25 1.48
C PRO A 51 3.28 8.56 1.65
N LEU A 52 3.93 8.80 2.78
CA LEU A 52 5.14 8.08 3.14
C LEU A 52 4.84 6.60 2.93
N PRO A 53 5.66 5.88 2.14
CA PRO A 53 5.37 4.53 1.77
C PRO A 53 5.13 3.72 3.05
N ASN A 54 3.99 3.02 3.09
CA ASN A 54 3.63 2.25 4.26
C ASN A 54 4.72 1.19 4.45
N VAL A 55 5.42 1.23 5.60
CA VAL A 55 6.51 0.29 5.92
C VAL A 55 6.05 -1.16 5.80
N ASP A 56 4.77 -1.46 6.04
CA ASP A 56 4.20 -2.79 5.84
C ASP A 56 4.01 -3.14 4.36
N GLU A 57 3.65 -2.16 3.52
CA GLU A 57 3.59 -2.33 2.07
C GLU A 57 4.99 -2.48 1.47
N GLU A 58 5.96 -1.70 1.90
CA GLU A 58 7.36 -1.85 1.47
C GLU A 58 7.89 -3.23 1.84
N ARG A 59 7.67 -3.68 3.08
CA ARG A 59 8.04 -5.05 3.50
C ARG A 59 7.31 -6.11 2.69
N ARG A 60 6.05 -5.88 2.30
CA ARG A 60 5.28 -6.79 1.44
C ARG A 60 5.85 -6.81 0.02
N ILE A 61 6.17 -5.67 -0.55
CA ILE A 61 6.80 -5.51 -1.87
C ILE A 61 8.15 -6.21 -1.87
N GLU A 62 8.98 -5.99 -0.85
CA GLU A 62 10.29 -6.62 -0.73
C GLU A 62 10.19 -8.15 -0.68
N ARG A 63 9.22 -8.69 0.07
CA ARG A 63 8.93 -10.14 0.10
C ARG A 63 8.50 -10.65 -1.27
N LEU A 64 7.60 -9.95 -1.94
CA LEU A 64 7.12 -10.33 -3.27
C LEU A 64 8.24 -10.29 -4.32
N GLU A 65 9.08 -9.27 -4.30
CA GLU A 65 10.22 -9.16 -5.21
C GLU A 65 11.23 -10.28 -5.00
N ARG A 66 11.52 -10.64 -3.74
CA ARG A 66 12.37 -11.79 -3.43
C ARG A 66 11.80 -13.07 -4.02
N GLU A 67 10.49 -13.26 -3.91
CA GLU A 67 9.82 -14.44 -4.48
C GLU A 67 9.82 -14.43 -6.00
N VAL A 68 9.54 -13.29 -6.64
CA VAL A 68 9.61 -13.14 -8.10
C VAL A 68 11.01 -13.46 -8.62
N ARG A 69 12.07 -13.00 -7.93
CA ARG A 69 13.46 -13.33 -8.30
C ARG A 69 13.69 -14.85 -8.27
N ARG A 70 13.28 -15.53 -7.20
CA ARG A 70 13.39 -16.98 -7.08
C ARG A 70 12.63 -17.73 -8.17
N LEU A 71 11.39 -17.30 -8.45
CA LEU A 71 10.57 -17.90 -9.50
C LEU A 71 11.20 -17.73 -10.88
N ASN A 72 11.75 -16.55 -11.18
CA ASN A 72 12.43 -16.29 -12.44
C ASN A 72 13.68 -17.14 -12.62
N GLU A 73 14.47 -17.35 -11.57
CA GLU A 73 15.62 -18.27 -11.59
C GLU A 73 15.16 -19.70 -11.87
N ARG A 74 14.14 -20.17 -11.15
CA ARG A 74 13.57 -21.50 -11.34
C ARG A 74 13.05 -21.69 -12.77
N TYR A 75 12.38 -20.69 -13.32
CA TYR A 75 11.89 -20.72 -14.69
C TYR A 75 13.03 -20.78 -15.72
N ARG A 76 14.10 -20.01 -15.52
CA ARG A 76 15.29 -20.05 -16.37
C ARG A 76 15.94 -21.43 -16.37
N ASP A 77 16.11 -22.03 -15.20
CA ASP A 77 16.69 -23.35 -15.05
C ASP A 77 15.82 -24.43 -15.71
N LEU A 78 14.51 -24.36 -15.52
CA LEU A 78 13.57 -25.25 -16.19
C LEU A 78 13.70 -25.16 -17.70
N ASN A 79 13.74 -23.94 -18.27
CA ASN A 79 13.90 -23.74 -19.71
C ASN A 79 15.22 -24.29 -20.25
N ARG A 80 16.32 -24.19 -19.49
CA ARG A 80 17.59 -24.83 -19.89
C ARG A 80 17.45 -26.34 -19.95
N ARG A 81 16.80 -26.95 -18.95
CA ARG A 81 16.58 -28.40 -18.89
C ARG A 81 15.71 -28.90 -20.04
N VAL A 82 14.60 -28.21 -20.33
CA VAL A 82 13.73 -28.55 -21.46
C VAL A 82 14.52 -28.54 -22.77
N ARG A 83 15.32 -27.48 -23.02
CA ARG A 83 16.16 -27.40 -24.23
C ARG A 83 17.19 -28.54 -24.32
N ALA A 84 17.82 -28.92 -23.21
CA ALA A 84 18.77 -30.04 -23.19
C ALA A 84 18.08 -31.38 -23.54
N LEU A 85 16.88 -31.62 -23.00
CA LEU A 85 16.09 -32.82 -23.29
C LEU A 85 15.63 -32.86 -24.76
N GLU A 86 15.23 -31.71 -25.33
CA GLU A 86 14.86 -31.61 -26.74
C GLU A 86 16.03 -31.91 -27.68
N GLN A 87 17.26 -31.53 -27.31
CA GLN A 87 18.47 -31.82 -28.09
C GLN A 87 18.80 -33.31 -28.09
N HIS A 88 18.63 -34.03 -26.96
CA HIS A 88 18.89 -35.48 -26.88
C HIS A 88 17.86 -36.33 -27.63
N ARG A 89 16.62 -35.87 -27.84
CA ARG A 89 15.61 -36.60 -28.63
C ARG A 89 15.84 -36.57 -30.14
N ARG A 90 16.80 -35.77 -30.63
CA ARG A 90 17.07 -35.57 -32.07
C ARG A 90 18.35 -36.27 -32.56
N THR A 91 19.06 -36.95 -31.67
CA THR A 91 20.26 -37.77 -31.94
C THR A 91 19.92 -39.23 -31.69
#